data_AF-A0A7X7H532-F1
#
_entry.id   AF-A0A7X7H532-F1
#
_cell.length_a   1.000
_cell.length_b   1.000
_cell.length_c   1.000
_cell.angle_alpha   90.00
_cell.angle_beta   90.00
_cell.angle_gamma   90.00
#
_symmetry.space_group_name_H-M   'P 1'
#
loop_
_entity.id
_entity.type
_entity.pdbx_description
1 polymer ?
#
loop_
_entity_poly.entity_id
_entity_poly.type
_entity_poly.pdbx_seq_one_letter_code
_entity_poly.pdbx_strand_id
1 'polypeptide(L)' 'MNKPGATGLKRIINAFFYSMKGIKAAFKSEAAFRQEALLAIILIPLAFWLADTKIELILMVGSVLLL' A
#
# COMPACT_ATOMS: atom_id res chain seq x y z
N MET A 1 -27.03 -14.08 15.14
CA MET A 1 -26.68 -14.71 13.86
C MET A 1 -25.16 -14.83 13.77
N ASN A 2 -24.61 -16.02 14.02
CA ASN A 2 -23.17 -16.25 13.97
C ASN A 2 -22.76 -16.41 12.50
N LYS A 3 -22.18 -15.38 11.87
CA LYS A 3 -21.65 -15.51 10.50
C LYS A 3 -20.49 -16.52 10.57
N PRO A 4 -20.54 -17.66 9.86
CA PRO A 4 -19.38 -18.52 9.77
C PRO A 4 -18.27 -17.68 9.11
N GLY A 5 -17.25 -17.31 9.88
CA GLY A 5 -16.10 -16.61 9.34
C GLY A 5 -15.56 -17.45 8.20
N ALA A 6 -15.36 -16.86 7.01
CA ALA A 6 -14.74 -17.57 5.91
C ALA A 6 -13.41 -18.16 6.43
N THR A 7 -13.21 -19.47 6.29
CA THR A 7 -12.00 -20.17 6.73
C THR A 7 -11.12 -20.51 5.52
N GLY A 8 -9.84 -20.79 5.77
CA GLY A 8 -8.87 -21.18 4.74
C GLY A 8 -8.65 -20.13 3.64
N LEU A 9 -8.44 -20.59 2.41
CA LEU A 9 -8.12 -19.75 1.25
C LEU A 9 -9.20 -18.71 0.95
N LYS A 10 -10.47 -19.05 1.18
CA LYS A 10 -11.60 -18.14 1.00
C LYS A 10 -11.51 -16.91 1.92
N ARG A 11 -10.90 -17.04 3.10
CA ARG A 11 -10.64 -15.91 4.01
C ARG A 11 -9.62 -14.95 3.43
N ILE A 12 -8.53 -15.47 2.88
CA ILE A 12 -7.42 -14.69 2.31
C ILE A 12 -7.93 -13.89 1.10
N ILE A 13 -8.67 -14.56 0.21
CA ILE A 13 -9.28 -13.90 -0.96
C ILE A 13 -10.23 -12.79 -0.51
N ASN A 14 -11.10 -13.06 0.46
CA ASN A 14 -11.99 -12.04 0.99
C ASN A 14 -11.22 -10.86 1.61
N ALA A 15 -10.18 -11.13 2.39
CA ALA A 15 -9.35 -10.09 3.00
C ALA A 15 -8.70 -9.19 1.94
N PHE A 16 -8.16 -9.78 0.87
CA PHE A 16 -7.60 -9.02 -0.26
C PHE A 16 -8.65 -8.08 -0.88
N PHE A 17 -9.86 -8.58 -1.16
CA PHE A 17 -10.93 -7.74 -1.72
C PHE A 17 -11.40 -6.65 -0.75
N TYR A 18 -11.44 -6.92 0.56
CA TYR A 18 -11.76 -5.89 1.54
C TYR A 18 -10.67 -4.82 1.64
N SER A 19 -9.40 -5.21 1.59
CA SER A 19 -8.28 -4.26 1.52
C SER A 19 -8.37 -3.38 0.27
N MET A 20 -8.66 -3.96 -0.91
CA MET A 20 -8.77 -3.16 -2.14
C MET A 20 -9.96 -2.21 -2.11
N LYS A 21 -11.07 -2.61 -1.49
CA LYS A 21 -12.20 -1.70 -1.25
C LYS A 21 -11.81 -0.52 -0.37
N GLY A 22 -11.03 -0.76 0.69
CA GLY A 22 -10.49 0.30 1.55
C GLY A 22 -9.59 1.27 0.80
N ILE A 23 -8.60 0.77 0.06
CA ILE A 23 -7.68 1.60 -0.74
C ILE A 23 -8.45 2.42 -1.79
N LYS A 24 -9.40 1.81 -2.49
CA LYS A 24 -10.22 2.52 -3.48
C LYS A 24 -11.10 3.61 -2.84
N ALA A 25 -11.62 3.36 -1.64
CA ALA A 25 -12.38 4.36 -0.91
C ALA A 25 -11.49 5.55 -0.53
N ALA A 26 -10.34 5.29 0.12
CA ALA A 26 -9.37 6.31 0.50
C ALA A 26 -8.92 7.17 -0.69
N PHE A 27 -8.58 6.52 -1.81
CA PHE A 27 -8.21 7.23 -3.05
C PHE A 27 -9.31 8.17 -3.58
N LYS A 28 -10.58 7.81 -3.41
CA LYS A 28 -11.69 8.66 -3.86
C LYS A 28 -12.00 9.78 -2.86
N SER A 29 -12.04 9.48 -1.57
CA SER A 29 -12.46 10.42 -0.52
C SER A 29 -11.36 11.39 -0.10
N GLU A 30 -10.10 10.98 -0.15
CA GLU A 30 -9.01 11.73 0.47
C GLU A 30 -8.04 12.28 -0.57
N ALA A 31 -7.96 13.61 -0.64
CA ALA A 31 -7.04 14.29 -1.55
C ALA A 31 -5.57 14.09 -1.15
N ALA A 32 -5.27 14.09 0.15
CA ALA A 32 -3.92 13.84 0.69
C ALA A 32 -3.41 12.45 0.29
N PHE A 33 -4.21 11.41 0.54
CA PHE A 33 -3.89 10.03 0.14
C PHE A 33 -3.60 9.90 -1.36
N ARG A 34 -4.35 10.60 -2.23
CA ARG A 34 -4.04 10.61 -3.68
C ARG A 34 -2.68 11.23 -3.97
N GLN A 35 -2.32 12.32 -3.30
CA GLN A 35 -1.04 12.98 -3.50
C GLN A 35 0.12 12.11 -2.99
N GLU A 36 0.00 11.54 -1.79
CA GLU A 36 0.96 10.58 -1.24
C GLU A 36 1.13 9.37 -2.15
N ALA A 37 0.03 8.77 -2.64
CA ALA A 37 0.10 7.62 -3.54
C ALA A 37 0.77 7.96 -4.88
N LEU A 38 0.48 9.13 -5.46
CA LEU A 38 1.13 9.61 -6.69
C LEU A 38 2.62 9.85 -6.48
N LEU A 39 2.99 10.47 -5.37
CA LEU A 39 4.40 10.68 -5.01
C LEU A 39 5.10 9.35 -4.79
N ALA A 40 4.48 8.40 -4.09
CA ALA A 40 5.06 7.08 -3.88
C ALA A 40 5.33 6.33 -5.19
N ILE A 41 4.43 6.43 -6.18
CA ILE A 41 4.62 5.86 -7.53
C ILE A 41 5.86 6.42 -8.23
N ILE A 42 6.26 7.67 -7.96
CA ILE A 42 7.44 8.30 -8.56
C ILE A 42 8.69 8.05 -7.72
N LEU A 43 8.59 8.24 -6.40
CA LEU A 43 9.72 8.19 -5.47
C LEU A 43 10.25 6.77 -5.27
N ILE A 44 9.39 5.74 -5.30
CA ILE A 44 9.84 4.35 -5.14
C ILE A 44 10.72 3.92 -6.31
N PRO A 45 10.32 4.06 -7.60
CA PRO A 45 11.22 3.80 -8.72
C PRO A 45 12.49 4.65 -8.70
N LEU A 46 12.39 5.92 -8.28
CA LEU A 46 13.55 6.80 -8.15
C LEU A 46 14.52 6.28 -7.07
N ALA A 47 14.02 5.72 -5.97
CA ALA A 47 14.85 5.10 -4.94
C ALA A 47 15.64 3.91 -5.47
N PHE A 48 15.07 3.09 -6.37
CA PHE A 48 15.81 2.02 -7.04
C PHE A 48 16.91 2.52 -7.98
N TRP A 49 16.76 3.74 -8.53
CA TRP A 49 17.78 4.36 -9.36
C TRP A 49 18.89 5.03 -8.55
N LEU A 50 18.54 5.66 -7.42
CA LEU A 50 19.45 6.49 -6.63
C LEU A 50 20.20 5.73 -5.53
N ALA A 51 19.67 4.62 -5.04
CA ALA A 51 20.30 3.88 -3.96
C ALA A 51 21.52 3.09 -4.48
N ASP A 52 22.68 3.33 -3.89
CA ASP A 52 23.91 2.59 -4.15
C ASP A 52 23.97 1.31 -3.30
N THR A 53 23.31 1.33 -2.14
CA THR A 53 23.24 0.18 -1.21
C THR A 53 21.81 -0.27 -0.91
N LYS A 54 21.66 -1.53 -0.49
CA LYS A 54 20.36 -2.06 -0.07
C LYS A 54 19.79 -1.32 1.15
N ILE A 55 20.66 -0.81 2.02
CA ILE A 55 20.24 -0.06 3.22
C ILE A 55 19.64 1.28 2.79
N GLU A 56 20.29 2.02 1.90
CA GLU A 56 19.75 3.25 1.33
C GLU A 56 18.39 3.02 0.67
N LEU A 57 18.27 1.98 -0.16
CA LEU A 57 17.01 1.64 -0.81
C LEU A 57 15.89 1.41 0.21
N ILE A 58 16.15 0.61 1.24
CA ILE A 58 15.17 0.32 2.29
C ILE A 58 14.80 1.58 3.06
N LEU A 59 15.77 2.45 3.37
CA LEU A 59 15.52 3.72 4.06
C LEU A 59 14.70 4.69 3.20
N MET A 60 15.01 4.81 1.91
CA MET A 60 14.27 5.66 0.97
C MET A 60 12.83 5.16 0.78
N VAL A 61 12.64 3.88 0.50
CA VAL A 61 11.30 3.28 0.36
C VAL A 61 10.54 3.34 1.68
N GLY A 62 11.21 3.05 2.80
CA GLY A 62 10.61 3.14 4.13
C GLY A 62 10.14 4.54 4.47
N SER A 63 10.92 5.58 4.14
CA SER A 63 10.53 6.98 4.33
C SER A 63 9.31 7.35 3.51
N VAL A 64 9.20 6.86 2.27
CA VAL A 64 8.05 7.14 1.38
C VAL A 64 6.77 6.50 1.92
N LEU A 65 6.87 5.32 2.54
CA LEU A 65 5.71 4.63 3.14
C LEU A 65 5.24 5.26 4.47
N LEU A 66 6.04 6.15 5.07
CA LEU A 66 5.71 6.87 6.30
C LEU A 66 5.12 8.26 6.06
N LEU A 67 5.07 8.72 4.79
CA LEU A 67 4.35 9.92 4.38
C LEU A 67 2.86 9.77 4.67
#